data_AF-A0A6P2BA55-F1
#
_entry.id   AF-A0A6P2BA55-F1
#
_cell.length_a   1.000
_cell.length_b   1.000
_cell.length_c   1.000
_cell.angle_alpha   90.00
_cell.angle_beta   90.00
_cell.angle_gamma   90.00
#
_symmetry.space_group_name_H-M   'P 1'
#
loop_
_entity.id
_entity.type
_entity.pdbx_description
1 polymer ?
#
loop_
_entity_poly.entity_id
_entity_poly.type
_entity_poly.pdbx_seq_one_letter_code
_entity_poly.pdbx_strand_id
1 'polypeptide(L)'
;MLYPAFNVRRGGEELVRKHLRAGGPTNPVLVSSPDSGGRFLPPVLLASDRLIDKVEAQIRRLLRMMLLFTAIGSVLFYLGSDAYGAAMFLVVFGLFCAFLGFNARMHRVDRSTIVERWMFYGWCFSKGPAFALGFLGFMVLIGAFQVLGANLEGSAEAYRRAYGLIYADLPESGEWWRLLTAPLLHSSLEHWLGNAVIGTGLLCIYGPTMGWRGVLVMLISAPAAYAFLLLLAWGFPVDSDGVLGFSGGIAGLMGCFLSANLRKPASFPKQYAVVTMFAAGILMFAVPAFLSVTSLVAHLAGFAVGYLFGLVMDPFSPQFHRQSCDLLRGDSS
;
A
#
# COMPACT_ATOMS: atom_id res chain seq x y z
N MET A 1 -1.78 -26.65 8.17
CA MET A 1 -2.48 -26.43 6.88
C MET A 1 -1.91 -25.16 6.27
N LEU A 2 -1.07 -25.31 5.23
CA LEU A 2 0.00 -24.35 4.88
C LEU A 2 -0.45 -23.07 4.16
N TYR A 3 -1.68 -23.00 3.67
CA TYR A 3 -2.32 -21.81 3.11
C TYR A 3 -3.82 -22.00 3.28
N PRO A 4 -4.62 -21.03 3.75
CA PRO A 4 -6.05 -21.05 3.47
C PRO A 4 -6.19 -20.75 1.98
N ALA A 5 -6.08 -21.80 1.16
CA ALA A 5 -6.37 -21.70 -0.25
C ALA A 5 -7.88 -21.50 -0.36
N PHE A 6 -8.31 -20.24 -0.44
CA PHE A 6 -9.61 -19.93 -1.01
C PHE A 6 -9.60 -20.57 -2.41
N ASN A 7 -10.41 -21.62 -2.61
CA ASN A 7 -10.55 -22.36 -3.88
C ASN A 7 -9.47 -23.42 -4.19
N VAL A 8 -9.26 -24.44 -3.33
CA VAL A 8 -8.54 -25.67 -3.76
C VAL A 8 -9.36 -26.38 -4.83
N ARG A 9 -8.78 -26.54 -6.03
CA ARG A 9 -9.37 -27.35 -7.11
C ARG A 9 -8.46 -28.53 -7.42
N ARG A 10 -9.02 -29.74 -7.37
CA ARG A 10 -8.36 -30.92 -7.95
C ARG A 10 -8.55 -30.88 -9.46
N GLY A 11 -7.48 -31.11 -10.21
CA GLY A 11 -7.55 -31.27 -11.66
C GLY A 11 -6.30 -31.95 -12.19
N GLY A 12 -6.45 -32.57 -13.37
CA GLY A 12 -5.34 -33.24 -14.04
C GLY A 12 -4.27 -32.26 -14.54
N GLU A 13 -3.24 -32.83 -15.17
CA GLU A 13 -2.07 -32.10 -15.68
C GLU A 13 -2.43 -30.88 -16.56
N GLU A 14 -3.54 -30.97 -17.30
CA GLU A 14 -4.02 -29.89 -18.15
C GLU A 14 -4.48 -28.65 -17.37
N LEU A 15 -5.16 -28.84 -16.23
CA LEU A 15 -5.59 -27.74 -15.36
C LEU A 15 -4.36 -27.05 -14.74
N VAL A 16 -3.37 -27.85 -14.34
CA VAL A 16 -2.09 -27.36 -13.84
C VAL A 16 -1.41 -26.55 -14.95
N ARG A 17 -1.21 -27.10 -16.14
CA ARG A 17 -0.63 -26.37 -17.29
C ARG A 17 -1.37 -25.08 -17.61
N LYS A 18 -2.71 -25.06 -17.52
CA LYS A 18 -3.51 -23.84 -17.71
C LYS A 18 -3.20 -22.78 -16.66
N HIS A 19 -3.13 -23.15 -15.38
CA HIS A 19 -2.76 -22.22 -14.30
C HIS A 19 -1.29 -21.83 -14.35
N LEU A 20 -0.39 -22.71 -14.80
CA LEU A 20 1.01 -22.38 -15.05
C LEU A 20 1.15 -21.33 -16.17
N ARG A 21 0.28 -21.37 -17.19
CA ARG A 21 0.25 -20.38 -18.29
C ARG A 21 -0.34 -19.03 -17.87
N ALA A 22 -1.29 -19.05 -16.93
CA ALA A 22 -2.02 -17.86 -16.48
C ALA A 22 -1.51 -17.29 -15.15
N GLY A 23 -0.67 -18.03 -14.43
CA GLY A 23 -0.16 -17.70 -13.12
C GLY A 23 1.07 -16.80 -13.21
N GLY A 24 1.16 -15.86 -12.28
CA GLY A 24 2.28 -14.95 -12.15
C GLY A 24 2.32 -14.32 -10.77
N PRO A 25 3.26 -13.42 -10.49
CA PRO A 25 3.38 -12.78 -9.18
C PRO A 25 2.11 -12.03 -8.73
N THR A 26 1.29 -11.58 -9.69
CA THR A 26 0.02 -10.88 -9.46
C THR A 26 -1.20 -11.80 -9.37
N ASN A 27 -1.05 -13.08 -9.72
CA ASN A 27 -2.07 -14.11 -9.57
C ASN A 27 -1.41 -15.38 -9.02
N PRO A 28 -1.09 -15.39 -7.72
CA PRO A 28 -0.27 -16.44 -7.16
C PRO A 28 -1.05 -17.75 -7.06
N VAL A 29 -0.67 -18.70 -7.89
CA VAL A 29 -1.17 -20.08 -7.83
C VAL A 29 -0.10 -20.94 -7.17
N LEU A 30 -0.52 -21.83 -6.27
CA LEU A 30 0.30 -22.90 -5.76
C LEU A 30 -0.18 -24.22 -6.35
N VAL A 31 0.75 -25.08 -6.71
CA VAL A 31 0.49 -26.38 -7.34
C VAL A 31 1.11 -27.46 -6.46
N SER A 32 0.41 -28.58 -6.32
CA SER A 32 0.98 -29.80 -5.74
C SER A 32 1.06 -30.87 -6.82
N SER A 33 2.22 -31.51 -6.95
CA SER A 33 2.46 -32.68 -7.81
C SER A 33 2.79 -33.92 -6.95
N PRO A 34 2.72 -35.14 -7.50
CA PRO A 34 3.22 -36.34 -6.81
C PRO A 34 4.66 -36.16 -6.30
N ASP A 35 5.52 -35.53 -7.11
CA ASP A 35 6.93 -35.27 -6.79
C ASP A 35 7.11 -34.28 -5.63
N SER A 36 6.12 -33.43 -5.38
CA SER A 36 6.13 -32.49 -4.24
C SER A 36 5.76 -33.14 -2.90
N GLY A 37 5.37 -34.43 -2.91
CA GLY A 37 4.93 -35.13 -1.70
C GLY A 37 3.65 -34.54 -1.09
N GLY A 38 2.74 -34.01 -1.93
CA GLY A 38 1.51 -33.37 -1.47
C GLY A 38 1.68 -31.91 -1.00
N ARG A 39 2.87 -31.31 -1.16
CA ARG A 39 3.13 -29.91 -0.82
C ARG A 39 2.63 -28.97 -1.92
N PHE A 40 2.00 -27.86 -1.54
CA PHE A 40 1.61 -26.79 -2.47
C PHE A 40 2.79 -25.83 -2.64
N LEU A 41 3.43 -25.87 -3.81
CA LEU A 41 4.60 -25.07 -4.15
C LEU A 41 4.29 -24.11 -5.30
N PRO A 42 4.99 -22.97 -5.40
CA PRO A 42 4.95 -22.14 -6.58
C PRO A 42 5.31 -22.94 -7.85
N PRO A 43 4.57 -22.75 -8.95
CA PRO A 43 4.92 -23.18 -10.30
C PRO A 43 6.40 -23.10 -10.65
N VAL A 44 7.05 -22.01 -10.29
CA VAL A 44 8.46 -21.71 -10.59
C VAL A 44 9.43 -22.69 -9.93
N LEU A 45 9.04 -23.35 -8.83
CA LEU A 45 9.85 -24.40 -8.18
C LEU A 45 9.62 -25.78 -8.77
N LEU A 46 8.50 -25.99 -9.48
CA LEU A 46 8.09 -27.27 -10.05
C LEU A 46 8.37 -27.37 -11.56
N ALA A 47 8.73 -26.26 -12.21
CA ALA A 47 8.75 -26.16 -13.65
C ALA A 47 10.18 -26.06 -14.23
N SER A 48 10.33 -26.57 -15.45
CA SER A 48 11.53 -26.41 -16.28
C SER A 48 11.88 -24.93 -16.53
N ASP A 49 13.15 -24.63 -16.82
CA ASP A 49 13.65 -23.28 -17.16
C ASP A 49 12.74 -22.51 -18.15
N ARG A 50 12.14 -23.19 -19.13
CA ARG A 50 11.19 -22.61 -20.10
C ARG A 50 9.96 -21.92 -19.50
N LEU A 51 9.49 -22.32 -18.31
CA LEU A 51 8.34 -21.64 -17.67
C LEU A 51 8.80 -20.35 -16.98
N ILE A 52 10.00 -20.36 -16.40
CA ILE A 52 10.60 -19.18 -15.78
C ILE A 52 10.80 -18.09 -16.82
N ASP A 53 11.34 -18.44 -17.99
CA ASP A 53 11.51 -17.52 -19.12
C ASP A 53 10.20 -16.86 -19.55
N LYS A 54 9.09 -17.62 -19.49
CA LYS A 54 7.75 -17.10 -19.81
C LYS A 54 7.24 -16.15 -18.74
N VAL A 55 7.40 -16.47 -17.46
CA VAL A 55 7.02 -15.57 -16.35
C VAL A 55 7.82 -14.27 -16.44
N GLU A 56 9.13 -14.36 -16.67
CA GLU A 56 9.96 -13.17 -16.89
C GLU A 56 9.52 -12.36 -18.12
N ALA A 57 9.17 -13.03 -19.23
CA ALA A 57 8.68 -12.35 -20.42
C ALA A 57 7.35 -11.63 -20.17
N GLN A 58 6.43 -12.24 -19.41
CA GLN A 58 5.18 -11.61 -19.00
C GLN A 58 5.43 -10.38 -18.11
N ILE A 59 6.31 -10.51 -17.09
CA ILE A 59 6.70 -9.38 -16.25
C ILE A 59 7.29 -8.26 -17.10
N ARG A 60 8.21 -8.55 -18.03
CA ARG A 60 8.77 -7.55 -18.95
C ARG A 60 7.70 -6.86 -19.80
N ARG A 61 6.73 -7.62 -20.31
CA ARG A 61 5.61 -7.06 -21.08
C ARG A 61 4.77 -6.12 -20.23
N LEU A 62 4.44 -6.51 -19.00
CA LEU A 62 3.71 -5.67 -18.05
C LEU A 62 4.48 -4.39 -17.74
N LEU A 63 5.78 -4.48 -17.43
CA LEU A 63 6.63 -3.32 -17.17
C LEU A 63 6.68 -2.36 -18.37
N ARG A 64 6.76 -2.88 -19.61
CA ARG A 64 6.71 -2.07 -20.83
C ARG A 64 5.36 -1.40 -21.04
N MET A 65 4.26 -2.12 -20.81
CA MET A 65 2.92 -1.54 -20.90
C MET A 65 2.71 -0.46 -19.84
N MET A 66 3.13 -0.71 -18.60
CA MET A 66 3.09 0.29 -17.54
C MET A 66 3.90 1.52 -17.93
N LEU A 67 5.14 1.36 -18.40
CA LEU A 67 5.95 2.48 -18.87
C LEU A 67 5.28 3.27 -19.99
N LEU A 68 4.68 2.59 -20.97
CA LEU A 68 3.97 3.23 -22.08
C LEU A 68 2.74 4.01 -21.60
N PHE A 69 1.87 3.40 -20.80
CA PHE A 69 0.70 4.09 -20.26
C PHE A 69 1.08 5.27 -19.38
N THR A 70 2.11 5.10 -18.55
CA THR A 70 2.62 6.19 -17.74
C THR A 70 3.15 7.30 -18.64
N ALA A 71 3.94 7.01 -19.69
CA ALA A 71 4.44 8.03 -20.63
C ALA A 71 3.32 8.77 -21.38
N ILE A 72 2.28 8.06 -21.82
CA ILE A 72 1.10 8.68 -22.45
C ILE A 72 0.38 9.59 -21.44
N GLY A 73 0.13 9.07 -20.23
CA GLY A 73 -0.44 9.85 -19.13
C GLY A 73 0.39 11.09 -18.81
N SER A 74 1.72 10.99 -18.87
CA SER A 74 2.65 12.10 -18.68
C SER A 74 2.45 13.22 -19.68
N VAL A 75 2.37 12.87 -20.97
CA VAL A 75 2.21 13.87 -22.03
C VAL A 75 0.86 14.55 -21.90
N LEU A 76 -0.21 13.76 -21.73
CA LEU A 76 -1.57 14.31 -21.56
C LEU A 76 -1.66 15.23 -20.34
N PHE A 77 -1.03 14.83 -19.23
CA PHE A 77 -1.02 15.61 -18.01
C PHE A 77 -0.20 16.90 -18.16
N TYR A 78 1.02 16.81 -18.70
CA TYR A 78 1.89 17.96 -18.92
C TYR A 78 1.22 19.05 -19.77
N LEU A 79 0.45 18.64 -20.79
CA LEU A 79 -0.28 19.56 -21.66
C LEU A 79 -1.44 20.29 -20.95
N GLY A 80 -1.91 19.77 -19.82
CA GLY A 80 -3.04 20.32 -19.04
C GLY A 80 -2.67 20.90 -17.68
N SER A 81 -1.40 20.83 -17.26
CA SER A 81 -0.95 21.24 -15.92
C SER A 81 -0.19 22.56 -15.92
N ASP A 82 -0.25 23.29 -14.82
CA ASP A 82 0.67 24.39 -14.56
C ASP A 82 2.11 23.90 -14.29
N ALA A 83 3.05 24.82 -14.08
CA ALA A 83 4.46 24.48 -13.86
C ALA A 83 4.69 23.62 -12.60
N TYR A 84 3.92 23.85 -11.54
CA TYR A 84 4.01 23.09 -10.30
C TYR A 84 3.53 21.65 -10.50
N GLY A 85 2.35 21.48 -11.09
CA GLY A 85 1.78 20.19 -11.44
C GLY A 85 2.71 19.41 -12.37
N ALA A 86 3.26 20.05 -13.40
CA ALA A 86 4.25 19.44 -14.29
C ALA A 86 5.50 18.95 -13.55
N ALA A 87 6.07 19.77 -12.65
CA ALA A 87 7.24 19.40 -11.88
C ALA A 87 6.98 18.19 -10.95
N MET A 88 5.87 18.21 -10.22
CA MET A 88 5.49 17.09 -9.36
C MET A 88 5.21 15.82 -10.16
N PHE A 89 4.54 15.95 -11.30
CA PHE A 89 4.31 14.84 -12.19
C PHE A 89 5.63 14.20 -12.66
N LEU A 90 6.62 15.01 -13.06
CA LEU A 90 7.94 14.52 -13.46
C LEU A 90 8.65 13.76 -12.33
N VAL A 91 8.53 14.21 -11.08
CA VAL A 91 9.05 13.49 -9.91
C VAL A 91 8.39 12.13 -9.76
N VAL A 92 7.06 12.07 -9.78
CA VAL A 92 6.30 10.81 -9.67
C VAL A 92 6.62 9.86 -10.83
N PHE A 93 6.69 10.39 -12.05
CA PHE A 93 7.06 9.65 -13.24
C PHE A 93 8.47 9.07 -13.14
N GLY A 94 9.44 9.89 -12.70
CA GLY A 94 10.82 9.47 -12.48
C GLY A 94 10.93 8.36 -11.44
N LEU A 95 10.23 8.51 -10.30
CA LEU A 95 10.15 7.49 -9.26
C LEU A 95 9.54 6.19 -9.79
N PHE A 96 8.48 6.28 -10.58
CA PHE A 96 7.84 5.12 -11.20
C PHE A 96 8.76 4.42 -12.19
N CYS A 97 9.45 5.17 -13.07
CA CYS A 97 10.42 4.61 -14.01
C CYS A 97 11.58 3.93 -13.29
N ALA A 98 12.11 4.57 -12.24
CA ALA A 98 13.16 4.00 -11.39
C ALA A 98 12.68 2.72 -10.69
N PHE A 99 11.45 2.69 -10.19
CA PHE A 99 10.83 1.50 -9.60
C PHE A 99 10.70 0.34 -10.61
N LEU A 100 10.23 0.62 -11.82
CA LEU A 100 10.12 -0.38 -12.89
C LEU A 100 11.50 -0.91 -13.29
N GLY A 101 12.49 -0.02 -13.43
CA GLY A 101 13.88 -0.39 -13.75
C GLY A 101 14.53 -1.25 -12.67
N PHE A 102 14.32 -0.88 -11.40
CA PHE A 102 14.76 -1.67 -10.25
C PHE A 102 14.12 -3.06 -10.24
N ASN A 103 12.80 -3.16 -10.42
CA ASN A 103 12.12 -4.45 -10.51
C ASN A 103 12.63 -5.31 -11.68
N ALA A 104 12.81 -4.71 -12.86
CA ALA A 104 13.34 -5.41 -14.03
C ALA A 104 14.74 -5.99 -13.77
N ARG A 105 15.61 -5.25 -13.07
CA ARG A 105 16.94 -5.71 -12.68
C ARG A 105 16.86 -6.88 -11.70
N MET A 106 15.99 -6.78 -10.69
CA MET A 106 15.85 -7.82 -9.67
C MET A 106 15.42 -9.17 -10.24
N HIS A 107 14.52 -9.16 -11.22
CA HIS A 107 14.11 -10.39 -11.90
C HIS A 107 15.23 -11.03 -12.74
N ARG A 108 16.29 -10.32 -13.10
CA ARG A 108 17.41 -10.87 -13.90
C ARG A 108 18.53 -11.47 -13.05
N VAL A 109 18.68 -11.01 -11.81
CA VAL A 109 19.88 -11.29 -11.01
C VAL A 109 19.74 -12.58 -10.21
N ASP A 110 18.56 -12.85 -9.64
CA ASP A 110 18.42 -13.94 -8.67
C ASP A 110 17.03 -14.59 -8.74
N ARG A 111 16.97 -15.83 -9.22
CA ARG A 111 15.75 -16.63 -9.30
C ARG A 111 15.11 -16.83 -7.91
N SER A 112 15.91 -16.97 -6.86
CA SER A 112 15.38 -17.16 -5.50
C SER A 112 14.57 -15.94 -5.03
N THR A 113 14.94 -14.74 -5.49
CA THR A 113 14.18 -13.52 -5.20
C THR A 113 12.77 -13.54 -5.83
N ILE A 114 12.63 -14.11 -7.03
CA ILE A 114 11.32 -14.25 -7.68
C ILE A 114 10.43 -15.18 -6.86
N VAL A 115 10.99 -16.32 -6.42
CA VAL A 115 10.29 -17.30 -5.60
C VAL A 115 9.84 -16.69 -4.27
N GLU A 116 10.75 -16.02 -3.55
CA GLU A 116 10.46 -15.36 -2.27
C GLU A 116 9.33 -14.34 -2.39
N ARG A 117 9.39 -13.46 -3.42
CA ARG A 117 8.35 -12.44 -3.65
C ARG A 117 7.01 -13.06 -4.02
N TRP A 118 7.02 -14.08 -4.86
CA TRP A 118 5.80 -14.78 -5.27
C TRP A 118 5.14 -15.44 -4.04
N MET A 119 5.92 -16.14 -3.22
CA MET A 119 5.44 -16.72 -1.97
C MET A 119 4.91 -15.66 -1.00
N PHE A 120 5.62 -14.55 -0.86
CA PHE A 120 5.19 -13.46 -0.01
C PHE A 120 3.85 -12.88 -0.45
N TYR A 121 3.69 -12.55 -1.73
CA TYR A 121 2.42 -12.04 -2.24
C TYR A 121 1.30 -13.07 -2.18
N GLY A 122 1.58 -14.34 -2.46
CA GLY A 122 0.62 -15.43 -2.24
C GLY A 122 0.11 -15.43 -0.81
N TRP A 123 1.03 -15.38 0.16
CA TRP A 123 0.69 -15.36 1.57
C TRP A 123 -0.13 -14.13 1.95
N CYS A 124 0.32 -12.94 1.51
CA CYS A 124 -0.41 -11.70 1.68
C CYS A 124 -1.83 -11.79 1.12
N PHE A 125 -2.02 -12.23 -0.13
CA PHE A 125 -3.36 -12.36 -0.73
C PHE A 125 -4.22 -13.47 -0.10
N SER A 126 -3.63 -14.44 0.59
CA SER A 126 -4.40 -15.47 1.31
C SER A 126 -4.97 -15.00 2.66
N LYS A 127 -4.33 -14.02 3.30
CA LYS A 127 -4.72 -13.50 4.64
C LYS A 127 -5.22 -12.05 4.60
N GLY A 128 -4.77 -11.30 3.61
CA GLY A 128 -5.02 -9.89 3.37
C GLY A 128 -6.47 -9.50 3.14
N PRO A 129 -7.30 -10.32 2.46
CA PRO A 129 -8.69 -9.96 2.20
C PRO A 129 -9.47 -9.60 3.47
N ALA A 130 -9.20 -10.24 4.61
CA ALA A 130 -9.87 -9.89 5.87
C ALA A 130 -9.56 -8.44 6.32
N PHE A 131 -8.29 -8.03 6.22
CA PHE A 131 -7.87 -6.66 6.53
C PHE A 131 -8.39 -5.65 5.51
N ALA A 132 -8.34 -6.02 4.23
CA ALA A 132 -8.85 -5.21 3.13
C ALA A 132 -10.37 -4.96 3.28
N LEU A 133 -11.15 -6.00 3.53
CA LEU A 133 -12.60 -5.91 3.75
C LEU A 133 -12.94 -5.15 5.04
N GLY A 134 -12.18 -5.34 6.11
CA GLY A 134 -12.35 -4.58 7.34
C GLY A 134 -12.16 -3.08 7.12
N PHE A 135 -11.11 -2.69 6.40
CA PHE A 135 -10.85 -1.30 6.07
C PHE A 135 -11.87 -0.72 5.07
N LEU A 136 -12.26 -1.49 4.06
CA LEU A 136 -13.30 -1.08 3.14
C LEU A 136 -14.63 -0.86 3.88
N GLY A 137 -14.98 -1.75 4.81
CA GLY A 137 -16.14 -1.59 5.69
C GLY A 137 -16.05 -0.31 6.53
N PHE A 138 -14.90 -0.03 7.12
CA PHE A 138 -14.63 1.21 7.84
C PHE A 138 -14.81 2.46 6.96
N MET A 139 -14.29 2.45 5.73
CA MET A 139 -14.42 3.56 4.78
C MET A 139 -15.87 3.77 4.32
N VAL A 140 -16.62 2.68 4.11
CA VAL A 140 -18.06 2.73 3.81
C VAL A 140 -18.85 3.33 4.98
N LEU A 141 -18.55 2.92 6.21
CA LEU A 141 -19.18 3.49 7.40
C LEU A 141 -18.90 4.99 7.52
N ILE A 142 -17.65 5.41 7.36
CA ILE A 142 -17.29 6.83 7.32
C ILE A 142 -18.07 7.59 6.25
N GLY A 143 -18.11 7.05 5.03
CA GLY A 143 -18.83 7.66 3.92
C GLY A 143 -20.33 7.82 4.23
N ALA A 144 -20.94 6.79 4.83
CA ALA A 144 -22.34 6.83 5.25
C ALA A 144 -22.59 7.88 6.34
N PHE A 145 -21.73 7.96 7.36
CA PHE A 145 -21.82 9.00 8.39
C PHE A 145 -21.68 10.40 7.81
N GLN A 146 -20.76 10.59 6.86
CA GLN A 146 -20.57 11.88 6.21
C GLN A 146 -21.79 12.30 5.37
N VAL A 147 -22.42 11.36 4.66
CA VAL A 147 -23.67 11.63 3.91
C VAL A 147 -24.81 11.94 4.86
N LEU A 148 -24.98 11.17 5.94
CA LEU A 148 -26.01 11.42 6.94
C LEU A 148 -25.83 12.79 7.60
N GLY A 149 -24.60 13.08 8.06
CA GLY A 149 -24.25 14.36 8.68
C GLY A 149 -24.45 15.55 7.74
N ALA A 150 -24.08 15.41 6.47
CA ALA A 150 -24.32 16.43 5.46
C ALA A 150 -25.82 16.74 5.26
N ASN A 151 -26.67 15.71 5.33
CA ASN A 151 -28.12 15.91 5.25
C ASN A 151 -28.69 16.60 6.50
N LEU A 152 -28.16 16.29 7.69
CA LEU A 152 -28.58 16.90 8.96
C LEU A 152 -28.15 18.37 9.05
N GLU A 153 -26.95 18.71 8.61
CA GLU A 153 -26.40 20.08 8.60
C GLU A 153 -26.81 20.89 7.36
N GLY A 154 -27.59 20.29 6.45
CA GLY A 154 -28.07 20.93 5.22
C GLY A 154 -27.04 21.01 4.07
N SER A 155 -25.75 20.81 4.33
CA SER A 155 -24.74 20.62 3.27
C SER A 155 -23.49 19.88 3.75
N ALA A 156 -22.76 19.29 2.80
CA ALA A 156 -21.48 18.65 3.09
C ALA A 156 -20.40 19.63 3.56
N GLU A 157 -20.44 20.88 3.12
CA GLU A 157 -19.53 21.93 3.59
C GLU A 157 -19.84 22.33 5.03
N ALA A 158 -21.11 22.58 5.36
CA ALA A 158 -21.54 22.90 6.73
C ALA A 158 -21.12 21.79 7.71
N TYR A 159 -21.36 20.52 7.36
CA TYR A 159 -20.96 19.39 8.20
C TYR A 159 -19.45 19.30 8.41
N ARG A 160 -18.64 19.50 7.36
CA ARG A 160 -17.18 19.50 7.49
C ARG A 160 -16.67 20.68 8.32
N ARG A 161 -17.26 21.87 8.15
CA ARG A 161 -16.92 23.03 8.97
C ARG A 161 -17.25 22.80 10.44
N ALA A 162 -18.42 22.24 10.70
CA ALA A 162 -18.88 21.94 12.05
C ALA A 162 -18.00 20.89 12.73
N TYR A 163 -17.54 19.84 12.02
CA TYR A 163 -17.00 18.63 12.67
C TYR A 163 -15.62 18.14 12.21
N GLY A 164 -14.97 18.70 11.19
CA GLY A 164 -13.78 18.07 10.62
C GLY A 164 -12.72 18.96 10.02
N LEU A 165 -13.04 20.19 9.66
CA LEU A 165 -12.04 21.10 9.12
C LEU A 165 -11.10 21.53 10.23
N ILE A 166 -9.80 21.30 10.02
CA ILE A 166 -8.73 21.84 10.84
C ILE A 166 -8.25 23.13 10.19
N TYR A 167 -8.40 24.23 10.92
CA TYR A 167 -7.98 25.57 10.50
C TYR A 167 -6.68 25.97 11.22
N ALA A 168 -6.02 27.03 10.73
CA ALA A 168 -4.79 27.53 11.33
C ALA A 168 -5.00 28.09 12.75
N ASP A 169 -6.18 28.63 13.05
CA ASP A 169 -6.57 29.18 14.35
C ASP A 169 -7.11 28.12 15.34
N LEU A 170 -7.00 26.83 15.01
CA LEU A 170 -7.40 25.74 15.91
C LEU A 170 -6.87 25.91 17.34
N PRO A 171 -5.58 26.28 17.58
CA PRO A 171 -5.07 26.46 18.93
C PRO A 171 -5.80 27.54 19.75
N GLU A 172 -6.32 28.57 19.08
CA GLU A 172 -7.07 29.68 19.70
C GLU A 172 -8.53 29.29 19.97
N SER A 173 -9.14 28.55 19.04
CA SER A 173 -10.52 28.05 19.19
C SER A 173 -10.70 27.00 20.29
N GLY A 174 -9.62 26.29 20.66
CA GLY A 174 -9.65 25.20 21.65
C GLY A 174 -10.32 23.91 21.18
N GLU A 175 -10.66 23.80 19.89
CA GLU A 175 -11.41 22.66 19.32
C GLU A 175 -10.52 21.43 19.01
N TRP A 176 -9.64 21.04 19.94
CA TRP A 176 -8.65 19.97 19.77
C TRP A 176 -9.24 18.60 19.37
N TRP A 177 -10.53 18.37 19.66
CA TRP A 177 -11.26 17.19 19.23
C TRP A 177 -11.27 17.02 17.69
N ARG A 178 -11.08 18.11 16.94
CA ARG A 178 -10.95 18.10 15.48
C ARG A 178 -9.77 17.29 14.99
N LEU A 179 -8.70 17.15 15.79
CA LEU A 179 -7.57 16.27 15.45
C LEU A 179 -8.02 14.81 15.29
N LEU A 180 -9.05 14.38 16.03
CA LEU A 180 -9.58 13.02 15.98
C LEU A 180 -10.66 12.84 14.92
N THR A 181 -11.49 13.87 14.68
CA THR A 181 -12.60 13.79 13.74
C THR A 181 -12.22 14.14 12.30
N ALA A 182 -11.25 15.03 12.08
CA ALA A 182 -10.77 15.40 10.74
C ALA A 182 -10.25 14.21 9.92
N PRO A 183 -9.49 13.24 10.48
CA PRO A 183 -9.16 12.01 9.78
C PRO A 183 -10.34 11.23 9.21
N LEU A 184 -11.51 11.35 9.84
CA LEU A 184 -12.71 10.59 9.51
C LEU A 184 -13.57 11.28 8.46
N LEU A 185 -13.20 12.47 7.99
CA LEU A 185 -13.96 13.24 7.01
C LEU A 185 -13.13 13.49 5.75
N HIS A 186 -13.81 13.58 4.60
CA HIS A 186 -13.17 13.70 3.28
C HIS A 186 -13.71 14.90 2.50
N SER A 187 -12.81 15.58 1.79
CA SER A 187 -13.11 16.87 1.13
C SER A 187 -13.97 16.69 -0.12
N SER A 188 -13.88 15.52 -0.74
CA SER A 188 -14.59 15.17 -1.94
C SER A 188 -14.74 13.65 -2.07
N LEU A 189 -15.56 13.22 -3.02
CA LEU A 189 -15.74 11.81 -3.33
C LEU A 189 -14.45 11.18 -3.86
N GLU A 190 -13.69 11.91 -4.68
CA GLU A 190 -12.42 11.45 -5.25
C GLU A 190 -11.37 11.22 -4.16
N HIS A 191 -11.29 12.13 -3.17
CA HIS A 191 -10.38 11.98 -2.05
C HIS A 191 -10.75 10.78 -1.17
N TRP A 192 -12.05 10.60 -0.88
CA TRP A 192 -12.54 9.41 -0.17
C TRP A 192 -12.24 8.12 -0.92
N LEU A 193 -12.53 8.08 -2.23
CA LEU A 193 -12.30 6.90 -3.06
C LEU A 193 -10.81 6.57 -3.17
N GLY A 194 -9.96 7.59 -3.30
CA GLY A 194 -8.50 7.43 -3.29
C GLY A 194 -8.01 6.76 -2.01
N ASN A 195 -8.42 7.27 -0.85
CA ASN A 195 -8.08 6.67 0.44
C ASN A 195 -8.63 5.26 0.60
N ALA A 196 -9.86 5.02 0.14
CA ALA A 196 -10.49 3.69 0.21
C ALA A 196 -9.71 2.67 -0.63
N VAL A 197 -9.41 2.98 -1.90
CA VAL A 197 -8.70 2.08 -2.81
C VAL A 197 -7.27 1.84 -2.34
N ILE A 198 -6.52 2.91 -2.05
CA ILE A 198 -5.12 2.81 -1.64
C ILE A 198 -5.00 2.10 -0.30
N GLY A 199 -5.79 2.51 0.71
CA GLY A 199 -5.74 1.90 2.03
C GLY A 199 -6.15 0.43 2.01
N THR A 200 -7.17 0.06 1.22
CA THR A 200 -7.59 -1.35 1.02
C THR A 200 -6.46 -2.17 0.38
N GLY A 201 -5.82 -1.65 -0.66
CA GLY A 201 -4.70 -2.32 -1.32
C GLY A 201 -3.50 -2.51 -0.38
N LEU A 202 -3.12 -1.47 0.36
CA LEU A 202 -2.01 -1.54 1.31
C LEU A 202 -2.31 -2.48 2.47
N LEU A 203 -3.52 -2.47 3.04
CA LEU A 203 -3.87 -3.42 4.10
C LEU A 203 -4.01 -4.86 3.61
N CYS A 204 -4.36 -5.09 2.34
CA CYS A 204 -4.28 -6.42 1.77
C CYS A 204 -2.84 -6.98 1.78
N ILE A 205 -1.83 -6.12 1.60
CA ILE A 205 -0.43 -6.53 1.54
C ILE A 205 0.20 -6.53 2.93
N TYR A 206 0.02 -5.45 3.69
CA TYR A 206 0.70 -5.22 4.97
C TYR A 206 -0.09 -5.74 6.17
N GLY A 207 -1.42 -5.80 6.09
CA GLY A 207 -2.29 -6.28 7.16
C GLY A 207 -1.89 -7.68 7.68
N PRO A 208 -1.63 -8.68 6.82
CA PRO A 208 -1.17 -10.01 7.24
C PRO A 208 0.09 -9.98 8.10
N THR A 209 1.01 -9.06 7.81
CA THR A 209 2.28 -8.95 8.54
C THR A 209 2.17 -8.23 9.88
N MET A 210 1.32 -7.20 9.95
CA MET A 210 1.21 -6.30 11.09
C MET A 210 0.03 -6.64 12.01
N GLY A 211 -0.93 -7.42 11.52
CA GLY A 211 -2.18 -7.72 12.22
C GLY A 211 -2.93 -6.44 12.61
N TRP A 212 -3.59 -6.49 13.78
CA TRP A 212 -4.32 -5.36 14.36
C TRP A 212 -3.43 -4.15 14.67
N ARG A 213 -2.11 -4.35 14.84
CA ARG A 213 -1.17 -3.25 15.09
C ARG A 213 -1.05 -2.31 13.90
N GLY A 214 -1.22 -2.82 12.68
CA GLY A 214 -1.28 -1.97 11.49
C GLY A 214 -2.47 -1.00 11.55
N VAL A 215 -3.61 -1.45 12.05
CA VAL A 215 -4.79 -0.60 12.25
C VAL A 215 -4.52 0.46 13.31
N LEU A 216 -3.90 0.09 14.45
CA LEU A 216 -3.51 1.06 15.47
C LEU A 216 -2.59 2.15 14.93
N VAL A 217 -1.59 1.76 14.14
CA VAL A 217 -0.66 2.71 13.51
C VAL A 217 -1.43 3.73 12.69
N MET A 218 -2.38 3.29 11.85
CA MET A 218 -3.18 4.22 11.05
C MET A 218 -4.00 5.17 11.92
N LEU A 219 -4.66 4.65 12.97
CA LEU A 219 -5.49 5.44 13.89
C LEU A 219 -4.68 6.45 14.72
N ILE A 220 -3.41 6.17 15.01
CA ILE A 220 -2.51 7.08 15.74
C ILE A 220 -1.85 8.07 14.77
N SER A 221 -1.37 7.60 13.62
CA SER A 221 -0.66 8.42 12.65
C SER A 221 -1.55 9.47 12.00
N ALA A 222 -2.85 9.20 11.80
CA ALA A 222 -3.76 10.18 11.20
C ALA A 222 -3.92 11.46 12.05
N PRO A 223 -4.34 11.41 13.34
CA PRO A 223 -4.41 12.62 14.18
C PRO A 223 -3.02 13.23 14.42
N ALA A 224 -1.97 12.41 14.57
CA ALA A 224 -0.62 12.91 14.77
C ALA A 224 -0.07 13.69 13.56
N ALA A 225 -0.43 13.29 12.34
CA ALA A 225 -0.08 14.03 11.12
C ALA A 225 -0.64 15.46 11.16
N TYR A 226 -1.88 15.62 11.65
CA TYR A 226 -2.50 16.93 11.79
C TYR A 226 -1.90 17.75 12.92
N ALA A 227 -1.61 17.13 14.06
CA ALA A 227 -0.92 17.82 15.17
C ALA A 227 0.46 18.35 14.71
N PHE A 228 1.20 17.56 13.93
CA PHE A 228 2.48 17.99 13.38
C PHE A 228 2.32 19.09 12.32
N LEU A 229 1.28 19.02 11.49
CA LEU A 229 0.96 20.08 10.54
C LEU A 229 0.68 21.41 11.25
N LEU A 230 -0.09 21.41 12.34
CA LEU A 230 -0.36 22.61 13.15
C LEU A 230 0.93 23.17 13.79
N LEU A 231 1.80 22.29 14.28
CA LEU A 231 3.10 22.71 14.80
C LEU A 231 3.95 23.40 13.74
N LEU A 232 3.94 22.89 12.51
CA LEU A 232 4.62 23.52 11.37
C LEU A 232 3.95 24.83 10.95
N ALA A 233 2.62 24.90 10.99
CA ALA A 233 1.85 26.10 10.65
C ALA A 233 2.15 27.28 11.59
N TRP A 234 2.63 27.01 12.80
CA TRP A 234 3.09 28.06 13.72
C TRP A 234 4.40 28.72 13.25
N GLY A 235 5.25 27.98 12.54
CA GLY A 235 6.54 28.47 12.03
C GLY A 235 6.54 28.85 10.55
N PHE A 236 5.53 28.40 9.79
CA PHE A 236 5.42 28.61 8.34
C PHE A 236 3.96 28.87 7.97
N PRO A 237 3.65 29.86 7.12
CA PRO A 237 2.30 30.06 6.63
C PRO A 237 1.90 28.83 5.80
N VAL A 238 1.03 28.00 6.38
CA VAL A 238 0.39 26.89 5.68
C VAL A 238 -0.93 27.42 5.17
N ASP A 239 -1.04 27.60 3.86
CA ASP A 239 -2.33 27.84 3.21
C ASP A 239 -3.24 26.65 3.51
N SER A 240 -4.27 26.87 4.32
CA SER A 240 -5.33 25.89 4.42
C SER A 240 -6.67 26.56 4.59
N ASP A 241 -7.49 26.46 3.55
CA ASP A 241 -8.96 26.51 3.64
C ASP A 241 -9.55 25.32 4.45
N GLY A 242 -8.71 24.71 5.29
CA GLY A 242 -8.93 23.56 6.13
C GLY A 242 -8.44 22.23 5.53
N VAL A 243 -8.02 21.32 6.40
CA VAL A 243 -7.48 19.99 6.03
C VAL A 243 -8.24 18.89 6.76
N LEU A 244 -8.47 17.77 6.07
CA LEU A 244 -9.16 16.58 6.57
C LEU A 244 -8.83 15.38 5.68
N GLY A 245 -9.09 14.16 6.15
CA GLY A 245 -8.85 12.92 5.41
C GLY A 245 -8.01 11.87 6.17
N PHE A 246 -8.25 10.59 5.86
CA PHE A 246 -7.55 9.50 6.56
C PHE A 246 -6.12 9.23 6.05
N SER A 247 -5.66 10.01 5.07
CA SER A 247 -4.49 9.70 4.27
C SER A 247 -3.16 9.80 5.04
N GLY A 248 -3.09 10.63 6.09
CA GLY A 248 -1.96 10.65 7.04
C GLY A 248 -1.81 9.31 7.79
N GLY A 249 -2.92 8.64 8.12
CA GLY A 249 -2.91 7.30 8.70
C GLY A 249 -2.40 6.25 7.72
N ILE A 250 -2.83 6.33 6.45
CA ILE A 250 -2.35 5.47 5.37
C ILE A 250 -0.83 5.65 5.17
N ALA A 251 -0.35 6.90 5.15
CA ALA A 251 1.08 7.20 5.09
C ALA A 251 1.84 6.61 6.29
N GLY A 252 1.27 6.71 7.50
CA GLY A 252 1.84 6.11 8.70
C GLY A 252 1.96 4.59 8.65
N LEU A 253 0.97 3.89 8.08
CA LEU A 253 1.07 2.45 7.84
C LEU A 253 2.30 2.12 6.98
N MET A 254 2.56 2.90 5.93
CA MET A 254 3.73 2.70 5.06
C MET A 254 5.05 2.98 5.78
N GLY A 255 5.11 4.05 6.57
CA GLY A 255 6.29 4.36 7.38
C GLY A 255 6.63 3.24 8.36
N CYS A 256 5.62 2.74 9.07
CA CYS A 256 5.76 1.64 10.02
C CYS A 256 6.16 0.33 9.33
N PHE A 257 5.60 0.06 8.15
CA PHE A 257 5.98 -1.10 7.36
C PHE A 257 7.43 -1.01 6.86
N LEU A 258 7.86 0.17 6.39
CA LEU A 258 9.23 0.40 5.97
C LEU A 258 10.22 0.20 7.13
N SER A 259 9.94 0.75 8.31
CA SER A 259 10.82 0.59 9.47
C SER A 259 10.94 -0.89 9.87
N ALA A 260 9.85 -1.66 9.83
CA ALA A 260 9.87 -3.09 10.07
C ALA A 260 10.74 -3.84 9.05
N ASN A 261 10.63 -3.47 7.76
CA ASN A 261 11.39 -4.07 6.67
C ASN A 261 12.90 -3.80 6.80
N LEU A 262 13.28 -2.59 7.20
CA LEU A 262 14.67 -2.21 7.43
C LEU A 262 15.28 -2.88 8.68
N ARG A 263 14.48 -3.06 9.75
CA ARG A 263 14.93 -3.68 11.00
C ARG A 263 15.01 -5.20 10.93
N LYS A 264 14.13 -5.81 10.15
CA LYS A 264 14.00 -7.26 10.04
C LYS A 264 14.04 -7.71 8.57
N PRO A 265 15.10 -7.39 7.83
CA PRO A 265 15.16 -7.67 6.39
C PRO A 265 15.02 -9.16 6.06
N ALA A 266 15.46 -10.03 6.97
CA ALA A 266 15.27 -11.49 6.82
C ALA A 266 13.79 -11.89 6.79
N SER A 267 12.89 -11.13 7.43
CA SER A 267 11.46 -11.46 7.48
C SER A 267 10.68 -11.14 6.20
N PHE A 268 11.33 -10.50 5.22
CA PHE A 268 10.73 -10.06 3.97
C PHE A 268 11.53 -10.59 2.78
N PRO A 269 10.94 -10.58 1.57
CA PRO A 269 11.71 -10.90 0.37
C PRO A 269 12.95 -10.02 0.23
N LYS A 270 13.98 -10.55 -0.43
CA LYS A 270 15.21 -9.78 -0.72
C LYS A 270 14.90 -8.40 -1.32
N GLN A 271 15.50 -7.39 -0.70
CA GLN A 271 15.40 -5.96 -1.06
C GLN A 271 13.96 -5.41 -1.09
N TYR A 272 13.03 -6.01 -0.34
CA TYR A 272 11.65 -5.53 -0.27
C TYR A 272 11.53 -4.15 0.37
N ALA A 273 12.49 -3.75 1.22
CA ALA A 273 12.55 -2.39 1.75
C ALA A 273 12.65 -1.34 0.63
N VAL A 274 13.44 -1.60 -0.41
CA VAL A 274 13.58 -0.70 -1.58
C VAL A 274 12.27 -0.60 -2.35
N VAL A 275 11.57 -1.73 -2.53
CA VAL A 275 10.21 -1.76 -3.12
C VAL A 275 9.25 -0.90 -2.30
N THR A 276 9.30 -1.03 -0.97
CA THR A 276 8.48 -0.25 -0.05
C THR A 276 8.81 1.24 -0.12
N MET A 277 10.09 1.62 -0.22
CA MET A 277 10.52 3.01 -0.37
C MET A 277 10.01 3.64 -1.67
N PHE A 278 10.10 2.91 -2.80
CA PHE A 278 9.54 3.39 -4.06
C PHE A 278 8.03 3.54 -3.99
N ALA A 279 7.32 2.55 -3.43
CA ALA A 279 5.88 2.63 -3.26
C ALA A 279 5.49 3.82 -2.37
N ALA A 280 6.22 4.05 -1.27
CA ALA A 280 6.03 5.19 -0.39
C ALA A 280 6.28 6.50 -1.14
N GLY A 281 7.43 6.65 -1.81
CA GLY A 281 7.72 7.85 -2.60
C GLY A 281 6.64 8.13 -3.65
N ILE A 282 6.28 7.13 -4.45
CA ILE A 282 5.20 7.27 -5.43
C ILE A 282 3.91 7.71 -4.74
N LEU A 283 3.49 7.10 -3.63
CA LEU A 283 2.24 7.48 -2.97
C LEU A 283 2.29 8.88 -2.32
N MET A 284 3.40 9.19 -1.64
CA MET A 284 3.59 10.47 -0.95
C MET A 284 3.65 11.64 -1.95
N PHE A 285 4.12 11.42 -3.18
CA PHE A 285 4.19 12.47 -4.19
C PHE A 285 3.03 12.41 -5.19
N ALA A 286 2.49 11.24 -5.53
CA ALA A 286 1.47 11.12 -6.57
C ALA A 286 0.10 11.64 -6.14
N VAL A 287 -0.32 11.49 -4.89
CA VAL A 287 -1.64 11.98 -4.47
C VAL A 287 -1.61 13.47 -4.09
N PRO A 288 -0.61 13.96 -3.34
CA PRO A 288 -0.61 15.32 -2.83
C PRO A 288 -0.16 16.37 -3.84
N ALA A 289 0.66 15.98 -4.82
CA ALA A 289 1.04 16.80 -5.96
C ALA A 289 -0.14 17.45 -6.68
N PHE A 290 -1.32 16.83 -6.59
CA PHE A 290 -2.52 17.25 -7.30
C PHE A 290 -3.57 17.89 -6.38
N LEU A 291 -3.35 17.91 -5.06
CA LEU A 291 -4.32 18.43 -4.08
C LEU A 291 -3.82 19.69 -3.38
N SER A 292 -2.69 19.64 -2.70
CA SER A 292 -2.06 20.82 -2.05
C SER A 292 -0.73 20.46 -1.40
N VAL A 293 0.13 21.48 -1.20
CA VAL A 293 1.35 21.38 -0.37
C VAL A 293 1.00 20.92 1.05
N THR A 294 -0.10 21.43 1.60
CA THR A 294 -0.62 21.07 2.92
C THR A 294 -0.93 19.57 3.03
N SER A 295 -1.50 19.00 1.96
CA SER A 295 -1.69 17.55 1.85
C SER A 295 -0.35 16.81 1.86
N LEU A 296 0.66 17.29 1.11
CA LEU A 296 1.97 16.65 1.07
C LEU A 296 2.62 16.61 2.45
N VAL A 297 2.59 17.73 3.18
CA VAL A 297 3.12 17.83 4.55
C VAL A 297 2.40 16.87 5.48
N ALA A 298 1.06 16.78 5.41
CA ALA A 298 0.30 15.83 6.23
C ALA A 298 0.69 14.36 5.95
N HIS A 299 0.91 13.99 4.69
CA HIS A 299 1.38 12.65 4.34
C HIS A 299 2.79 12.37 4.87
N LEU A 300 3.73 13.30 4.68
CA LEU A 300 5.10 13.16 5.18
C LEU A 300 5.13 13.06 6.71
N ALA A 301 4.32 13.86 7.40
CA ALA A 301 4.17 13.81 8.86
C ALA A 301 3.61 12.46 9.32
N GLY A 302 2.52 11.99 8.71
CA GLY A 302 1.94 10.69 9.00
C GLY A 302 2.93 9.55 8.80
N PHE A 303 3.65 9.56 7.66
CA PHE A 303 4.72 8.61 7.37
C PHE A 303 5.82 8.64 8.44
N ALA A 304 6.30 9.82 8.83
CA ALA A 304 7.34 9.96 9.85
C ALA A 304 6.88 9.42 11.21
N VAL A 305 5.65 9.75 11.65
CA VAL A 305 5.07 9.22 12.88
C VAL A 305 4.99 7.69 12.84
N GLY A 306 4.46 7.14 11.74
CA GLY A 306 4.36 5.69 11.58
C GLY A 306 5.72 4.99 11.57
N TYR A 307 6.71 5.59 10.89
CA TYR A 307 8.09 5.10 10.87
C TYR A 307 8.69 5.04 12.28
N LEU A 308 8.60 6.14 13.04
CA LEU A 308 9.06 6.20 14.43
C LEU A 308 8.32 5.17 15.31
N PHE A 309 7.01 5.05 15.14
CA PHE A 309 6.22 4.07 15.85
C PHE A 309 6.65 2.63 15.54
N GLY A 310 7.00 2.34 14.29
CA GLY A 310 7.55 1.04 13.90
C GLY A 310 9.03 0.84 14.25
N LEU A 311 9.75 1.85 14.75
CA LEU A 311 11.05 1.67 15.42
C LEU A 311 10.85 1.27 16.89
N VAL A 312 9.82 1.80 17.55
CA VAL A 312 9.53 1.54 18.97
C VAL A 312 8.75 0.25 19.14
N MET A 313 7.64 0.12 18.42
CA MET A 313 6.86 -1.11 18.41
C MET A 313 7.53 -2.15 17.52
N ASP A 314 7.39 -3.41 17.88
CA ASP A 314 7.61 -4.52 16.97
C ASP A 314 6.25 -4.95 16.40
N PRO A 315 5.76 -4.28 15.33
CA PRO A 315 4.42 -4.54 14.84
C PRO A 315 4.31 -5.92 14.18
N PHE A 316 5.44 -6.55 13.87
CA PHE A 316 5.51 -7.70 12.97
C PHE A 316 5.36 -9.04 13.68
N SER A 317 4.54 -9.93 13.13
CA SER A 317 4.51 -11.34 13.54
C SER A 317 5.42 -12.18 12.61
N PRO A 318 6.39 -12.95 13.12
CA PRO A 318 7.40 -13.67 12.32
C PRO A 318 6.87 -14.90 11.55
N GLN A 319 5.59 -14.93 11.20
CA GLN A 319 4.91 -16.13 10.68
C GLN A 319 5.35 -16.49 9.25
N PHE A 320 5.61 -15.50 8.38
CA PHE A 320 6.00 -15.74 6.98
C PHE A 320 7.39 -16.37 6.85
N HIS A 321 8.40 -15.83 7.55
CA HIS A 321 9.80 -16.19 7.30
C HIS A 321 10.13 -17.65 7.63
N ARG A 322 9.62 -18.17 8.75
CA ARG A 322 9.78 -19.59 9.11
C ARG A 322 9.23 -20.49 8.00
N GLN A 323 8.01 -20.21 7.56
CA GLN A 323 7.34 -21.01 6.54
C GLN A 323 8.05 -20.99 5.18
N SER A 324 8.59 -19.85 4.75
CA SER A 324 9.34 -19.75 3.49
C SER A 324 10.70 -20.46 3.54
N CYS A 325 11.41 -20.39 4.67
CA CYS A 325 12.72 -21.04 4.83
C CYS A 325 12.59 -22.56 4.91
N ASP A 326 11.61 -23.06 5.66
CA ASP A 326 11.36 -24.51 5.80
C ASP A 326 10.98 -25.13 4.44
N LEU A 327 10.18 -24.41 3.64
CA LEU A 327 9.82 -24.82 2.28
C LEU A 327 11.00 -24.84 1.31
N LEU A 328 11.88 -23.83 1.36
CA LEU A 328 13.06 -23.74 0.47
C LEU A 328 14.17 -24.72 0.85
N ARG A 329 14.27 -25.10 2.13
CA ARG A 329 15.27 -26.06 2.63
C ARG A 329 14.84 -27.52 2.44
N GLY A 330 13.57 -27.78 2.14
CA GLY A 330 13.02 -29.14 2.10
C GLY A 330 12.79 -29.74 3.50
N ASP A 331 13.27 -29.07 4.54
CA ASP A 331 13.19 -29.42 5.95
C ASP A 331 11.83 -29.00 6.53
N SER A 332 10.81 -29.82 6.34
CA SER A 332 9.60 -29.77 7.15
C SER A 332 9.11 -31.20 7.36
N SER A 333 9.44 -31.77 8.54
CA SER A 333 8.93 -33.05 9.05
C SER A 333 7.42 -33.05 9.17
#